data_AF-A0A918VEL4-F1
#
_entry.id   AF-A0A918VEL4-F1
#
_cell.length_a   1.000
_cell.length_b   1.000
_cell.length_c   1.000
_cell.angle_alpha   90.00
_cell.angle_beta   90.00
_cell.angle_gamma   90.00
#
_symmetry.space_group_name_H-M   'P 1'
#
loop_
_entity.id
_entity.type
_entity.pdbx_description
1 polymer ?
#
loop_
_entity_poly.entity_id
_entity_poly.type
_entity_poly.pdbx_seq_one_letter_code
_entity_poly.pdbx_strand_id
1 'polypeptide(L)'
;MDRPAGPRHRPGPAHPDRLTDAAVARSRAVYLGLLTEVEHHVGRILAALRRTGQAEETLVVFTADHGDTLGGQWTLGTGGFAAGAYRVPLITAAPDGPGTPAGPRTRRGPACGRRRGGRRR
;
A
#
# COMPACT_ATOMS: atom_id res chain seq x y z
N MET A 1 -17.04 -48.80 18.64
CA MET A 1 -17.96 -47.84 17.99
C MET A 1 -17.08 -46.72 17.45
N ASP A 2 -16.60 -46.88 16.21
CA ASP A 2 -15.67 -45.93 15.60
C ASP A 2 -16.44 -44.66 15.22
N ARG A 3 -16.03 -43.52 15.79
CA ARG A 3 -16.65 -42.23 15.50
C ARG A 3 -16.12 -41.79 14.12
N PRO A 4 -16.98 -41.53 13.12
CA PRO A 4 -16.50 -41.10 11.82
C PRO A 4 -15.69 -39.82 11.97
N ALA A 5 -14.54 -39.75 11.28
CA ALA A 5 -13.70 -38.57 11.25
C ALA A 5 -14.52 -37.40 10.68
N GLY A 6 -15.01 -36.54 11.58
CA GLY A 6 -15.66 -35.28 11.21
C GLY A 6 -14.72 -34.40 10.38
N PRO A 7 -15.24 -33.35 9.73
CA PRO A 7 -14.41 -32.46 8.93
C PRO A 7 -13.20 -32.02 9.75
N ARG A 8 -11.99 -32.25 9.22
CA ARG A 8 -10.73 -31.90 9.89
C ARG A 8 -10.85 -30.44 10.34
N HIS A 9 -10.91 -30.23 11.65
CA HIS A 9 -11.01 -28.90 12.24
C HIS A 9 -9.88 -28.06 11.65
N ARG A 10 -10.21 -27.09 10.78
CA ARG A 10 -9.20 -26.19 10.23
C ARG A 10 -8.64 -25.43 11.42
N PRO A 11 -7.36 -25.58 11.75
CA PRO A 11 -6.79 -24.86 12.88
C PRO A 11 -7.04 -23.36 12.72
N GLY A 12 -7.32 -22.67 13.84
CA GLY A 12 -7.48 -21.22 13.83
C GLY A 12 -6.22 -20.51 13.32
N PRO A 13 -6.31 -19.22 12.95
CA PRO A 13 -5.18 -18.45 12.44
C PRO A 13 -3.99 -18.40 13.40
N ALA A 14 -4.21 -18.58 14.71
CA ALA A 14 -3.17 -18.61 15.75
C ALA A 14 -2.61 -20.02 16.05
N HIS A 15 -2.88 -21.02 15.22
CA HIS A 15 -2.39 -22.38 15.50
C HIS A 15 -0.88 -22.51 15.17
N PRO A 16 -0.08 -23.13 16.07
CA PRO A 16 1.37 -23.20 15.93
C PRO A 16 1.86 -23.80 14.60
N ASP A 17 1.16 -24.82 14.07
CA ASP A 17 1.48 -25.42 12.76
C ASP A 17 1.40 -24.46 11.57
N ARG A 18 0.80 -23.27 11.73
CA ARG A 18 0.69 -22.25 10.67
C ARG A 18 1.81 -21.21 10.67
N LEU A 19 2.68 -21.21 11.70
CA LEU A 19 3.74 -20.22 11.89
C LEU A 19 5.13 -20.78 11.63
N THR A 20 5.25 -21.83 10.81
CA THR A 20 6.56 -22.29 10.32
C THR A 20 7.22 -21.20 9.49
N ASP A 21 8.55 -21.15 9.46
CA ASP A 21 9.29 -20.16 8.68
C ASP A 21 8.89 -20.14 7.20
N ALA A 22 8.66 -21.34 6.64
CA ALA A 22 8.17 -21.49 5.26
C ALA A 22 6.77 -20.90 5.07
N ALA A 23 5.86 -21.10 6.02
CA ALA A 23 4.52 -20.53 5.98
C ALA A 23 4.55 -19.01 6.12
N VAL A 24 5.38 -18.46 7.01
CA VAL A 24 5.57 -17.01 7.18
C VAL A 24 6.16 -16.39 5.92
N ALA A 25 7.19 -17.00 5.33
CA ALA A 25 7.78 -16.54 4.08
C ALA A 25 6.76 -16.52 2.93
N ARG A 26 5.95 -17.58 2.82
CA ARG A 26 4.86 -17.64 1.83
C ARG A 26 3.81 -16.54 2.06
N SER A 27 3.39 -16.32 3.30
CA SER A 27 2.44 -15.26 3.64
C SER A 27 2.99 -13.88 3.29
N ARG A 28 4.28 -13.60 3.55
CA ARG A 28 4.95 -12.36 3.16
C ARG A 28 4.99 -12.17 1.64
N ALA A 29 5.31 -13.23 0.90
CA ALA A 29 5.32 -13.17 -0.57
C ALA A 29 3.93 -12.84 -1.14
N VAL A 30 2.87 -13.46 -0.61
CA VAL A 30 1.49 -13.15 -0.99
C VAL A 30 1.11 -11.72 -0.61
N TYR A 31 1.46 -11.28 0.61
CA TYR A 31 1.19 -9.92 1.08
C TYR A 31 1.82 -8.87 0.16
N LEU A 32 3.09 -9.04 -0.19
CA LEU A 32 3.79 -8.13 -1.11
C LEU A 32 3.20 -8.17 -2.52
N GLY A 33 2.74 -9.33 -3.00
CA GLY A 33 2.03 -9.42 -4.28
C GLY A 33 0.71 -8.66 -4.29
N LEU A 34 -0.08 -8.76 -3.20
CA LEU A 34 -1.31 -7.99 -3.05
C LEU A 34 -1.02 -6.48 -2.94
N LEU A 35 0.06 -6.10 -2.25
CA LEU A 35 0.49 -4.71 -2.18
C LEU A 35 0.81 -4.15 -3.57
N THR A 36 1.52 -4.91 -4.42
CA THR A 36 1.80 -4.52 -5.81
C THR A 36 0.52 -4.30 -6.63
N GLU A 37 -0.51 -5.14 -6.45
CA GLU A 37 -1.81 -4.94 -7.11
C GLU A 37 -2.50 -3.64 -6.64
N VAL A 38 -2.46 -3.35 -5.34
CA VAL A 38 -2.96 -2.08 -4.80
C VAL A 38 -2.20 -0.89 -5.40
N GLU A 39 -0.87 -0.95 -5.45
CA GLU A 39 -0.03 0.09 -6.07
C GLU A 39 -0.39 0.33 -7.54
N HIS A 40 -0.63 -0.75 -8.30
CA HIS A 40 -1.08 -0.65 -9.69
C HIS A 40 -2.40 0.14 -9.81
N HIS A 41 -3.38 -0.18 -8.97
CA HIS A 41 -4.68 0.49 -8.99
C HIS A 41 -4.62 1.94 -8.47
N VAL A 42 -3.82 2.22 -7.45
CA VAL A 42 -3.55 3.59 -7.00
C VAL A 42 -2.91 4.41 -8.13
N GLY A 43 -1.96 3.83 -8.86
CA GLY A 43 -1.35 4.46 -10.04
C GLY A 43 -2.38 4.85 -11.10
N ARG A 44 -3.41 4.03 -11.33
CA ARG A 44 -4.51 4.34 -12.27
C ARG A 44 -5.34 5.54 -11.82
N ILE A 45 -5.65 5.64 -10.53
CA ILE A 45 -6.40 6.77 -9.96
C ILE A 45 -5.58 8.07 -10.11
N LEU A 46 -4.32 8.04 -9.70
CA LEU A 46 -3.42 9.21 -9.82
C LEU A 46 -3.22 9.62 -11.29
N ALA A 47 -3.11 8.66 -12.20
CA ALA A 47 -3.04 8.93 -13.63
C ALA A 47 -4.34 9.57 -14.15
N ALA A 48 -5.50 9.15 -13.64
CA ALA A 48 -6.79 9.76 -14.01
C ALA A 48 -6.85 11.23 -13.58
N LEU A 49 -6.47 11.55 -12.33
CA LEU A 49 -6.40 12.93 -11.83
C LEU A 49 -5.48 13.82 -12.70
N ARG A 50 -4.34 13.28 -13.16
CA ARG A 50 -3.43 14.00 -14.07
C ARG A 50 -4.06 14.24 -15.44
N ARG A 51 -4.71 13.23 -16.03
CA ARG A 51 -5.35 13.35 -17.36
C ARG A 51 -6.51 14.35 -17.34
N THR A 52 -7.23 14.47 -16.24
CA THR A 52 -8.37 15.40 -16.10
C THR A 52 -7.97 16.79 -15.63
N GLY A 53 -6.68 17.04 -15.38
CA GLY A 53 -6.18 18.33 -14.90
C GLY A 53 -6.50 18.64 -13.43
N GLN A 54 -6.97 17.65 -12.66
CA GLN A 54 -7.37 17.83 -11.25
C GLN A 54 -6.24 17.60 -10.26
N ALA A 55 -5.10 17.06 -10.71
CA ALA A 55 -4.02 16.62 -9.83
C ALA A 55 -3.43 17.73 -8.95
N GLU A 56 -3.35 18.97 -9.44
CA GLU A 56 -2.71 20.07 -8.71
C GLU A 56 -3.66 20.76 -7.70
N GLU A 57 -4.98 20.49 -7.79
CA GLU A 57 -6.03 21.04 -6.90
C GLU A 57 -6.60 19.99 -5.93
N THR A 58 -6.08 18.76 -5.96
CA THR A 58 -6.58 17.64 -5.16
C THR A 58 -5.63 17.32 -4.01
N LEU A 59 -6.12 17.35 -2.77
CA LEU A 59 -5.42 16.76 -1.64
C LEU A 59 -5.49 15.23 -1.72
N VAL A 60 -4.34 14.57 -1.77
CA VAL A 60 -4.21 13.11 -1.70
C VAL A 60 -3.67 12.72 -0.33
N VAL A 61 -4.41 11.86 0.37
CA VAL A 61 -3.99 11.22 1.62
C VAL A 61 -3.99 9.71 1.40
N PHE A 62 -2.84 9.08 1.60
CA PHE A 62 -2.68 7.64 1.54
C PHE A 62 -2.35 7.11 2.95
N THR A 63 -3.17 6.17 3.42
CA THR A 63 -3.04 5.54 4.74
C THR A 63 -3.60 4.13 4.72
N ALA A 64 -3.35 3.38 5.79
CA ALA A 64 -4.05 2.14 6.12
C ALA A 64 -4.86 2.30 7.41
N ASP A 65 -5.83 1.42 7.62
CA ASP A 65 -6.64 1.31 8.84
C ASP A 65 -5.90 0.58 9.97
N HIS A 66 -5.09 -0.42 9.62
CA HIS A 66 -4.22 -1.15 10.54
C HIS A 66 -2.97 -1.70 9.83
N GLY A 67 -2.01 -2.19 10.62
CA GLY A 67 -0.84 -2.92 10.13
C GLY A 67 -1.03 -4.44 10.14
N ASP A 68 0.04 -5.17 9.90
CA ASP A 68 0.10 -6.64 9.99
C ASP A 68 1.44 -7.03 10.59
N THR A 69 1.45 -7.99 11.51
CA THR A 69 2.68 -8.45 12.16
C THR A 69 3.53 -9.33 11.25
N LEU A 70 2.96 -9.95 10.20
CA LEU A 70 3.68 -10.74 9.20
C LEU A 70 4.66 -11.76 9.80
N GLY A 71 4.27 -12.44 10.88
CA GLY A 71 5.08 -13.41 11.61
C GLY A 71 5.83 -12.83 12.82
N GLY A 72 5.74 -11.51 13.03
CA GLY A 72 6.29 -10.82 14.21
C GLY A 72 5.62 -11.28 15.50
N GLN A 73 6.43 -11.45 16.55
CA GLN A 73 5.99 -11.93 17.86
C GLN A 73 5.13 -13.20 17.80
N TRP A 74 5.41 -14.09 16.82
CA TRP A 74 4.67 -15.34 16.61
C TRP A 74 3.18 -15.12 16.30
N THR A 75 2.84 -14.03 15.62
CA THR A 75 1.48 -13.70 15.20
C THR A 75 1.40 -13.37 13.72
N LEU A 76 0.20 -13.43 13.15
CA LEU A 76 -0.16 -12.92 11.82
C LEU A 76 -1.40 -12.05 11.94
N GLY A 77 -1.52 -11.05 11.07
CA GLY A 77 -2.64 -10.11 11.06
C GLY A 77 -2.58 -9.08 12.19
N THR A 78 -3.74 -8.51 12.51
CA THR A 78 -3.93 -7.45 13.52
C THR A 78 -4.07 -8.02 14.93
N GLY A 79 -3.20 -8.95 15.30
CA GLY A 79 -3.27 -9.68 16.57
C GLY A 79 -2.43 -9.04 17.68
N GLY A 80 -3.05 -8.85 18.86
CA GLY A 80 -2.36 -8.46 20.09
C GLY A 80 -1.81 -7.03 20.09
N PHE A 81 -0.87 -6.75 20.98
CA PHE A 81 -0.30 -5.40 21.20
C PHE A 81 1.02 -5.16 20.45
N ALA A 82 1.26 -5.94 19.40
CA ALA A 82 2.48 -5.83 18.60
C ALA A 82 2.48 -4.52 17.80
N ALA A 83 3.58 -3.77 17.82
CA ALA A 83 3.71 -2.51 17.08
C ALA A 83 3.41 -2.67 15.57
N GLY A 84 3.76 -3.83 14.98
CA GLY A 84 3.47 -4.13 13.58
C GLY A 84 1.98 -4.15 13.23
N ALA A 85 1.09 -4.46 14.19
CA ALA A 85 -0.36 -4.46 13.98
C ALA A 85 -0.96 -3.04 13.88
N TYR A 86 -0.24 -2.01 14.33
CA TYR A 86 -0.77 -0.64 14.44
C TYR A 86 0.04 0.42 13.68
N ARG A 87 1.24 0.06 13.21
CA ARG A 87 2.09 0.99 12.46
C ARG A 87 1.63 1.05 11.00
N VAL A 88 0.94 2.13 10.65
CA VAL A 88 0.41 2.38 9.30
C VAL A 88 1.18 3.49 8.58
N PRO A 89 1.22 3.48 7.23
CA PRO A 89 1.74 4.61 6.46
C PRO A 89 0.81 5.82 6.58
N LEU A 90 1.37 7.02 6.55
CA LEU A 90 0.62 8.26 6.34
C LEU A 90 1.41 9.13 5.36
N ILE A 91 0.93 9.23 4.13
CA ILE A 91 1.53 10.03 3.07
C ILE A 91 0.51 11.06 2.63
N THR A 92 0.92 12.33 2.60
CA THR A 92 0.09 13.43 2.13
C THR A 92 0.75 14.15 0.96
N ALA A 93 -0.05 14.46 -0.04
CA ALA A 93 0.32 15.35 -1.14
C ALA A 93 -0.78 16.40 -1.28
N ALA A 94 -0.50 17.61 -0.81
CA ALA A 94 -1.42 18.72 -0.83
C ALA A 94 -1.10 19.68 -2.00
N PRO A 95 -2.11 20.38 -2.55
CA PRO A 95 -1.91 21.52 -3.43
C PRO A 95 -0.96 22.57 -2.82
N ASP A 96 -0.22 23.27 -3.69
CA ASP A 96 0.56 24.44 -3.27
C ASP A 96 -0.42 25.55 -2.84
N GLY A 97 -0.36 25.94 -1.56
CA GLY A 97 -1.26 26.94 -0.98
C GLY A 97 -0.71 27.55 0.32
N PRO A 98 -1.21 28.71 0.76
CA PRO A 98 -0.78 29.34 1.99
C PRO A 98 -1.08 28.43 3.19
N GLY A 99 -0.03 27.93 3.85
CA GLY A 99 -0.11 27.04 5.01
C GLY A 99 0.34 25.60 4.77
N THR A 100 0.62 25.19 3.52
CA THR A 100 1.17 23.86 3.22
C THR A 100 2.67 23.83 3.56
N PRO A 101 3.15 23.00 4.51
CA PRO A 101 4.58 22.81 4.73
C PRO A 101 5.19 22.25 3.44
N ALA A 102 6.25 22.90 2.94
CA ALA A 102 6.95 22.41 1.76
C ALA A 102 7.59 21.04 2.06
N GLY A 103 6.93 19.96 1.65
CA GLY A 103 7.54 18.63 1.64
C GLY A 103 8.76 18.60 0.71
N PRO A 104 9.63 17.58 0.82
CA PRO A 104 10.79 17.45 -0.06
C PRO A 104 10.34 17.40 -1.52
N ARG A 105 10.54 18.51 -2.24
CA ARG A 105 10.22 18.64 -3.66
C ARG A 105 11.30 17.91 -4.45
N THR A 106 10.96 16.78 -5.07
CA THR A 106 11.75 16.30 -6.19
C THR A 106 11.60 17.35 -7.30
N ARG A 107 12.70 18.01 -7.67
CA ARG A 107 12.68 19.02 -8.74
C ARG A 107 12.09 18.37 -9.98
N ARG A 108 10.85 18.73 -10.34
CA ARG A 108 10.33 18.47 -11.68
C ARG A 108 11.24 19.23 -12.64
N GLY A 109 12.05 18.51 -13.42
CA GLY A 109 12.80 19.11 -14.53
C GLY A 109 11.82 19.84 -15.47
N PRO A 110 12.26 20.88 -16.18
CA PRO A 110 11.38 21.64 -17.04
C PRO A 110 10.67 20.69 -18.02
N ALA A 111 9.34 20.73 -18.02
CA ALA A 111 8.53 20.06 -19.02
C ALA A 111 9.11 20.43 -20.39
N CYS A 112 9.57 19.43 -21.14
CA CYS A 112 10.15 19.60 -22.46
C CYS A 112 9.12 20.29 -23.36
N GLY A 113 9.24 21.62 -23.46
CA GLY A 113 8.37 22.45 -24.28
C GLY A 113 8.62 22.09 -25.74
N ARG A 114 7.60 21.53 -26.39
CA ARG A 114 7.52 21.44 -27.85
C ARG A 114 7.80 22.83 -28.42
N ARG A 115 8.99 23.05 -29.00
CA ARG A 115 9.24 24.20 -29.87
C ARG A 115 8.30 24.05 -31.07
N ARG A 116 7.22 24.81 -31.09
CA ARG A 116 6.47 25.08 -32.33
C ARG A 116 7.42 25.87 -33.23
N GLY A 117 8.03 25.18 -34.18
CA GLY A 117 8.80 25.79 -35.27
C GLY A 117 7.85 26.63 -36.12
N GLY A 118 7.90 27.94 -35.92
CA GLY A 118 7.24 28.90 -36.79
C GLY A 118 7.90 28.94 -38.16
N ARG A 119 7.07 28.85 -39.20
CA ARG A 119 7.43 29.28 -40.55
C ARG A 119 7.99 30.70 -40.51
N ARG A 120 9.16 30.91 -41.11
CA ARG A 120 9.53 32.19 -41.73
C ARG A 120 10.37 31.94 -42.99
N ARG A 121 9.74 32.33 -44.11
CA ARG A 121 10.26 32.71 -45.44
C ARG A 121 10.98 31.64 -46.24
#